data_AF-A0A7C2U648-F1
#
_entry.id   AF-A0A7C2U648-F1
#
_cell.length_a   1.000
_cell.length_b   1.000
_cell.length_c   1.000
_cell.angle_alpha   90.00
_cell.angle_beta   90.00
_cell.angle_gamma   90.00
#
_symmetry.space_group_name_H-M   'P 1'
#
loop_
_entity.id
_entity.type
_entity.pdbx_description
1 polymer ?
#
loop_
_entity_poly.entity_id
_entity_poly.type
_entity_poly.pdbx_seq_one_letter_code
_entity_poly.pdbx_strand_id
1 'polypeptide(L)'
;MENQEPKGLPSSTAADSPKTTLDTTTLEIAKLGYEAAIQLWMGETQNRMSEYNAMLVANSLILAAVGFSYQITNFYPPVKYFLPIVGLAICLVWYMSGKRAVEQAIFHIYFARELEGKYFSGVFKHLHNGHLFGRGQPIEFILEGKPRIRRMKFWGRLVKRQVFFNFIILIFAIMYIAVLVIEII
;
A
#
# COMPACT_ATOMS: atom_id res chain seq x y z
N MET A 1 -14.29 24.19 -86.46
CA MET A 1 -14.79 24.64 -85.15
C MET A 1 -14.98 23.37 -84.34
N GLU A 2 -13.95 23.04 -83.57
CA GLU A 2 -13.72 21.73 -82.97
C GLU A 2 -14.17 21.76 -81.50
N ASN A 3 -15.10 20.86 -81.18
CA ASN A 3 -15.67 20.65 -79.85
C ASN A 3 -14.58 20.09 -78.91
N GLN A 4 -14.32 20.78 -77.79
CA GLN A 4 -13.59 20.20 -76.66
C GLN A 4 -14.47 20.15 -75.43
N GLU A 5 -14.92 18.94 -75.09
CA GLU A 5 -15.48 18.58 -73.79
C GLU A 5 -14.42 18.72 -72.69
N PRO A 6 -14.71 19.39 -71.56
CA PRO A 6 -13.83 19.35 -70.41
C PRO A 6 -13.94 17.99 -69.70
N LYS A 7 -12.84 17.23 -69.79
CA LYS A 7 -12.52 16.02 -69.00
C LYS A 7 -12.91 16.19 -67.52
N GLY A 8 -13.68 15.22 -67.04
CA GLY A 8 -14.08 15.10 -65.64
C GLY A 8 -12.90 15.10 -64.68
N LEU A 9 -13.07 15.82 -63.57
CA LEU A 9 -12.17 15.81 -62.43
C LEU A 9 -12.09 14.40 -61.83
N PRO A 10 -10.90 13.90 -61.48
CA PRO A 10 -10.79 12.68 -60.69
C PRO A 10 -11.41 12.92 -59.31
N SER A 11 -12.39 12.05 -59.01
CA SER A 11 -12.98 11.80 -57.70
C SER A 11 -11.91 11.89 -56.60
N SER A 12 -12.12 12.84 -55.68
CA SER A 12 -11.34 13.02 -54.47
C SER A 12 -11.20 11.69 -53.75
N THR A 13 -9.96 11.17 -53.79
CA THR A 13 -9.46 10.06 -53.00
C THR A 13 -9.97 10.16 -51.57
N ALA A 14 -10.61 9.09 -51.11
CA ALA A 14 -11.04 8.92 -49.74
C ALA A 14 -9.89 9.28 -48.80
N ALA A 15 -10.12 10.29 -47.96
CA ALA A 15 -9.27 10.58 -46.81
C ALA A 15 -9.35 9.37 -45.87
N ASP A 16 -8.37 8.49 -46.01
CA ASP A 16 -8.11 7.37 -45.13
C ASP A 16 -7.96 7.94 -43.72
N SER A 17 -8.95 7.68 -42.87
CA SER A 17 -9.05 8.28 -41.54
C SER A 17 -7.96 7.72 -40.63
N PRO A 18 -7.00 8.54 -40.13
CA PRO A 18 -6.00 8.09 -39.17
C PRO A 18 -6.60 8.10 -37.77
N LYS A 19 -7.61 7.25 -37.51
CA LYS A 19 -8.32 7.19 -36.22
C LYS A 19 -8.07 5.94 -35.38
N THR A 20 -7.30 4.96 -35.86
CA THR A 20 -7.26 3.62 -35.21
C THR A 20 -5.90 3.28 -34.58
N THR A 21 -4.82 3.99 -34.89
CA THR A 21 -3.46 3.66 -34.38
C THR A 21 -3.13 4.34 -33.05
N LEU A 22 -3.89 5.35 -32.63
CA LEU A 22 -3.65 6.06 -31.36
C LEU A 22 -4.13 5.28 -30.13
N ASP A 23 -4.94 4.23 -30.32
CA ASP A 23 -5.66 3.54 -29.23
C ASP A 23 -4.87 2.35 -28.65
N THR A 24 -4.17 1.59 -29.49
CA THR A 24 -3.42 0.39 -29.04
C THR A 24 -2.18 0.75 -28.24
N THR A 25 -1.36 1.69 -28.73
CA THR A 25 -0.13 2.11 -28.04
C THR A 25 -0.43 2.77 -26.69
N THR A 26 -1.47 3.61 -26.62
CA THR A 26 -1.90 4.24 -25.36
C THR A 26 -2.37 3.20 -24.34
N LEU A 27 -3.14 2.22 -24.80
CA LEU A 27 -3.61 1.12 -23.95
C LEU A 27 -2.44 0.25 -23.43
N GLU A 28 -1.45 -0.04 -24.27
CA GLU A 28 -0.24 -0.78 -23.88
C GLU A 28 0.58 -0.02 -22.83
N ILE A 29 0.80 1.29 -23.02
CA ILE A 29 1.48 2.14 -22.04
C ILE A 29 0.69 2.17 -20.72
N ALA A 30 -0.64 2.27 -20.77
CA ALA A 30 -1.48 2.24 -19.59
C ALA A 30 -1.41 0.90 -18.85
N LYS A 31 -1.35 -0.23 -19.57
CA LYS A 31 -1.17 -1.56 -18.98
C LYS A 31 0.18 -1.68 -18.28
N LEU A 32 1.25 -1.24 -18.95
CA LEU A 32 2.60 -1.26 -18.39
C LEU A 32 2.69 -0.39 -17.13
N GLY A 33 2.11 0.82 -17.16
CA GLY A 33 2.06 1.71 -16.01
C GLY A 33 1.25 1.14 -14.83
N TYR A 34 0.12 0.49 -15.13
CA TYR A 34 -0.69 -0.18 -14.12
C TYR A 34 0.04 -1.37 -13.48
N GLU A 35 0.69 -2.21 -14.29
CA GLU A 35 1.48 -3.33 -13.81
C GLU A 35 2.66 -2.86 -12.95
N ALA A 36 3.39 -1.85 -13.41
CA ALA A 36 4.48 -1.24 -12.65
C ALA A 36 3.99 -0.68 -11.30
N ALA A 37 2.83 0.02 -11.26
CA ALA A 37 2.26 0.54 -10.03
C ALA A 37 1.90 -0.57 -9.04
N ILE A 38 1.32 -1.68 -9.52
CA ILE A 38 1.02 -2.85 -8.68
C ILE A 38 2.30 -3.49 -8.16
N GLN A 39 3.30 -3.72 -9.01
CA GLN A 39 4.57 -4.33 -8.61
C GLN A 39 5.29 -3.48 -7.56
N LEU A 40 5.31 -2.15 -7.73
CA LEU A 40 5.85 -1.21 -6.74
C LEU A 40 5.11 -1.31 -5.41
N TRP A 41 3.77 -1.33 -5.43
CA TRP A 41 2.96 -1.48 -4.23
C TRP A 41 3.22 -2.81 -3.51
N MET A 42 3.35 -3.92 -4.25
CA MET A 42 3.69 -5.23 -3.67
C MET A 42 5.10 -5.23 -3.08
N GLY A 43 6.09 -4.72 -3.81
CA GLY A 43 7.48 -4.64 -3.37
C GLY A 43 7.63 -3.80 -2.10
N GLU A 44 7.01 -2.62 -2.05
CA GLU A 44 6.97 -1.80 -0.84
C GLU A 44 6.28 -2.52 0.33
N THR A 45 5.18 -3.24 0.06
CA THR A 45 4.48 -4.00 1.10
C THR A 45 5.37 -5.09 1.72
N GLN A 46 6.19 -5.74 0.91
CA GLN A 46 7.14 -6.75 1.36
C GLN A 46 8.27 -6.13 2.19
N ASN A 47 8.86 -5.04 1.72
CA ASN A 47 9.90 -4.30 2.45
C ASN A 47 9.39 -3.85 3.82
N ARG A 48 8.17 -3.32 3.89
CA ARG A 48 7.54 -2.92 5.16
C ARG A 48 7.33 -4.08 6.12
N MET A 49 7.00 -5.26 5.61
CA MET A 49 6.87 -6.45 6.46
C MET A 49 8.22 -6.87 7.04
N SER A 50 9.30 -6.74 6.25
CA SER A 50 10.66 -6.96 6.72
C SER A 50 11.07 -5.93 7.79
N GLU A 51 10.86 -4.64 7.55
CA GLU A 51 11.12 -3.57 8.53
C GLU A 51 10.33 -3.78 9.82
N TYR A 52 9.05 -4.16 9.71
CA TYR A 52 8.21 -4.48 10.87
C TYR A 52 8.81 -5.62 11.70
N ASN A 53 9.23 -6.70 11.06
CA ASN A 53 9.86 -7.83 11.75
C ASN A 53 11.18 -7.41 12.41
N ALA A 54 11.99 -6.60 11.72
CA ALA A 54 13.25 -6.10 12.27
C ALA A 54 13.03 -5.24 13.51
N MET A 55 12.06 -4.33 13.49
CA MET A 55 11.71 -3.49 14.64
C MET A 55 11.15 -4.31 15.80
N LEU A 56 10.34 -5.34 15.53
CA LEU A 56 9.82 -6.26 16.55
C LEU A 56 10.97 -7.01 17.25
N VAL A 57 11.92 -7.53 16.47
CA VAL A 57 13.11 -8.22 16.99
C VAL A 57 13.97 -7.24 17.80
N ALA A 58 14.22 -6.04 17.29
CA ALA A 58 15.01 -5.02 17.99
C ALA A 58 14.40 -4.66 19.36
N ASN A 59 13.10 -4.41 19.42
CA ASN A 59 12.41 -4.10 20.68
C ASN A 59 12.43 -5.30 21.64
N SER A 60 12.20 -6.52 21.13
CA SER A 60 12.30 -7.75 21.93
C SER A 60 13.70 -7.94 22.53
N LEU A 61 14.75 -7.68 21.77
CA LEU A 61 16.14 -7.78 22.24
C LEU A 61 16.45 -6.74 23.32
N ILE A 62 16.02 -5.48 23.13
CA ILE A 62 16.20 -4.44 24.15
C ILE A 62 15.45 -4.80 25.43
N LEU A 63 14.21 -5.28 25.29
CA LEU A 63 13.41 -5.68 26.45
C LEU A 63 14.03 -6.87 27.19
N ALA A 64 14.57 -7.85 26.46
CA ALA A 64 15.32 -8.95 27.05
C ALA A 64 16.59 -8.46 27.77
N ALA A 65 17.33 -7.52 27.18
CA ALA A 65 18.51 -6.92 27.79
C ALA A 65 18.16 -6.14 29.07
N VAL A 66 17.05 -5.40 29.07
CA VAL A 66 16.50 -4.75 30.27
C VAL A 66 16.18 -5.79 31.33
N GLY A 67 15.43 -6.85 31.00
CA GLY A 67 15.10 -7.92 31.94
C GLY A 67 16.35 -8.62 32.51
N PHE A 68 17.36 -8.84 31.69
CA PHE A 68 18.63 -9.43 32.11
C PHE A 68 19.43 -8.49 33.02
N SER A 69 19.40 -7.18 32.78
CA SER A 69 20.09 -6.18 33.61
C SER A 69 19.58 -6.17 35.06
N TYR A 70 18.34 -6.59 35.31
CA TYR A 70 17.78 -6.73 36.66
C TYR A 70 18.30 -7.95 37.41
N GLN A 71 18.77 -8.99 36.72
CA GLN A 71 19.33 -10.18 37.36
C GLN A 71 20.77 -9.98 37.84
N ILE A 72 21.48 -8.98 37.31
CA ILE A 72 22.87 -8.69 37.65
C ILE A 72 22.92 -7.59 38.71
N THR A 73 23.26 -7.96 39.94
CA THR A 73 23.28 -7.07 41.11
C THR A 73 24.22 -5.87 40.97
N ASN A 74 25.30 -6.01 40.20
CA ASN A 74 26.33 -4.99 39.97
C ASN A 74 26.29 -4.40 38.55
N PHE A 75 25.12 -4.37 37.91
CA PHE A 75 25.02 -3.79 36.57
C PHE A 75 25.18 -2.26 36.63
N TYR A 76 25.90 -1.68 35.66
CA TYR A 76 26.22 -0.25 35.62
C TYR A 76 24.92 0.58 35.62
N PRO A 77 24.65 1.40 36.67
CA PRO A 77 23.35 2.06 36.86
C PRO A 77 22.85 2.89 35.65
N PRO A 78 23.71 3.63 34.92
CA PRO A 78 23.28 4.36 33.73
C PRO A 78 22.66 3.48 32.63
N VAL A 79 23.09 2.22 32.51
CA VAL A 79 22.59 1.31 31.46
C VAL A 79 21.11 0.97 31.69
N LYS A 80 20.68 0.90 32.96
CA LYS A 80 19.29 0.61 33.33
C LYS A 80 18.31 1.69 32.84
N TYR A 81 18.74 2.95 32.82
CA TYR A 81 17.96 4.06 32.28
C TYR A 81 18.12 4.21 30.77
N PHE A 82 19.34 3.98 30.27
CA PHE A 82 19.65 4.17 28.86
C PHE A 82 18.90 3.21 27.94
N LEU A 83 18.82 1.92 28.30
CA LEU A 83 18.17 0.90 27.46
C LEU A 83 16.68 1.17 27.22
N PRO A 84 15.85 1.46 28.23
CA PRO A 84 14.44 1.81 28.02
C PRO A 84 14.26 3.09 27.21
N ILE A 85 15.12 4.10 27.39
CA ILE A 85 15.10 5.33 26.58
C ILE A 85 15.37 5.02 25.10
N VAL A 86 16.37 4.17 24.82
CA VAL A 86 16.65 3.71 23.45
C VAL A 86 15.46 2.91 22.90
N GLY A 87 14.84 2.04 23.69
CA GLY A 87 13.63 1.32 23.31
C GLY A 87 12.48 2.25 22.92
N LEU A 88 12.24 3.31 23.70
CA LEU A 88 11.25 4.34 23.38
C LEU A 88 11.58 5.11 22.11
N ALA A 89 12.85 5.46 21.90
CA ALA A 89 13.29 6.11 20.67
C ALA A 89 13.03 5.23 19.43
N ILE A 90 13.30 3.92 19.53
CA ILE A 90 12.98 2.96 18.46
C ILE A 90 11.47 2.86 18.23
N CYS A 91 10.66 2.82 19.29
CA CYS A 91 9.20 2.84 19.16
C CYS A 91 8.70 4.07 18.40
N LEU A 92 9.27 5.26 18.69
CA LEU A 92 8.92 6.50 18.00
C LEU A 92 9.33 6.44 16.51
N VAL A 93 10.55 6.02 16.21
CA VAL A 93 11.03 5.85 14.83
C VAL A 93 10.15 4.86 14.06
N TRP A 94 9.78 3.75 14.70
CA TRP A 94 8.92 2.73 14.11
C TRP A 94 7.53 3.30 13.78
N TYR A 95 6.94 4.07 14.71
CA TYR A 95 5.66 4.75 14.49
C TYR A 95 5.73 5.74 13.31
N MET A 96 6.77 6.58 13.26
CA MET A 96 6.96 7.55 12.18
C MET A 96 7.15 6.88 10.83
N SER A 97 7.97 5.83 10.76
CA SER A 97 8.16 5.05 9.53
C SER A 97 6.85 4.42 9.06
N GLY A 98 6.09 3.81 9.99
CA GLY A 98 4.79 3.23 9.70
C GLY A 98 3.78 4.25 9.14
N LYS A 99 3.74 5.46 9.69
CA LYS A 99 2.87 6.54 9.20
C LYS A 99 3.22 6.93 7.76
N ARG A 100 4.50 7.21 7.49
CA ARG A 100 4.99 7.56 6.15
C ARG A 100 4.68 6.45 5.13
N ALA A 101 4.91 5.21 5.50
CA ALA A 101 4.64 4.06 4.63
C ALA A 101 3.15 3.97 4.27
N VAL A 102 2.24 4.17 5.23
CA VAL A 102 0.80 4.14 4.94
C VAL A 102 0.41 5.20 3.91
N GLU A 103 0.91 6.42 4.04
CA GLU A 103 0.65 7.49 3.07
C GLU A 103 1.17 7.13 1.66
N GLN A 104 2.36 6.55 1.55
CA GLN A 104 2.89 6.06 0.27
C GLN A 104 2.04 4.94 -0.34
N ALA A 105 1.56 3.98 0.47
CA ALA A 105 0.67 2.94 -0.05
C ALA A 105 -0.67 3.51 -0.54
N ILE A 106 -1.23 4.48 0.18
CA ILE A 106 -2.46 5.14 -0.23
C ILE A 106 -2.25 5.86 -1.57
N PHE A 107 -1.12 6.54 -1.74
CA PHE A 107 -0.75 7.20 -2.99
C PHE A 107 -0.73 6.21 -4.17
N HIS A 108 0.01 5.10 -4.05
CA HIS A 108 0.09 4.10 -5.12
C HIS A 108 -1.26 3.47 -5.46
N ILE A 109 -2.09 3.19 -4.45
CA ILE A 109 -3.44 2.67 -4.65
C ILE A 109 -4.32 3.70 -5.40
N TYR A 110 -4.22 4.98 -5.07
CA TYR A 110 -4.98 6.03 -5.76
C TYR A 110 -4.51 6.22 -7.19
N PHE A 111 -3.20 6.21 -7.44
CA PHE A 111 -2.66 6.27 -8.78
C PHE A 111 -3.12 5.09 -9.65
N ALA A 112 -3.02 3.87 -9.14
CA ALA A 112 -3.49 2.68 -9.86
C ALA A 112 -5.00 2.72 -10.13
N ARG A 113 -5.81 3.27 -9.21
CA ARG A 113 -7.25 3.47 -9.42
C ARG A 113 -7.58 4.56 -10.44
N GLU A 114 -6.78 5.61 -10.49
CA GLU A 114 -6.93 6.64 -11.50
C GLU A 114 -6.69 6.06 -12.90
N LEU A 115 -5.63 5.25 -13.06
CA LEU A 115 -5.36 4.52 -14.30
C LEU A 115 -6.49 3.53 -14.64
N GLU A 116 -6.98 2.77 -13.65
CA GLU A 116 -8.12 1.85 -13.82
C GLU A 116 -9.37 2.57 -14.31
N GLY A 117 -9.69 3.72 -13.71
CA GLY A 117 -10.86 4.53 -14.08
C GLY A 117 -10.74 5.15 -15.47
N LYS A 118 -9.55 5.66 -15.83
CA LYS A 118 -9.32 6.34 -17.12
C LYS A 118 -9.23 5.38 -18.31
N TYR A 119 -8.55 4.25 -18.16
CA TYR A 119 -8.18 3.38 -19.28
C TYR A 119 -8.87 2.00 -19.25
N PHE A 120 -9.40 1.55 -18.10
CA PHE A 120 -9.87 0.18 -17.92
C PHE A 120 -11.31 0.05 -17.42
N SER A 121 -12.06 1.15 -17.37
CA SER A 121 -13.41 1.23 -16.77
C SER A 121 -14.42 0.24 -17.36
N GLY A 122 -14.23 -0.24 -18.59
CA GLY A 122 -15.10 -1.22 -19.26
C GLY A 122 -14.64 -2.68 -19.17
N VAL A 123 -13.40 -2.95 -18.73
CA VAL A 123 -12.77 -4.28 -18.84
C VAL A 123 -12.53 -4.91 -17.48
N PHE A 124 -11.98 -4.14 -16.53
CA PHE A 124 -11.56 -4.66 -15.24
C PHE A 124 -11.71 -3.59 -14.16
N LYS A 125 -12.28 -3.97 -13.02
CA LYS A 125 -12.58 -3.07 -11.88
C LYS A 125 -12.11 -3.66 -10.56
N HIS A 126 -10.97 -4.34 -10.54
CA HIS A 126 -10.51 -5.05 -9.35
C HIS A 126 -10.12 -4.12 -8.20
N LEU A 127 -9.38 -3.04 -8.46
CA LEU A 127 -8.99 -2.11 -7.39
C LEU A 127 -10.20 -1.30 -6.92
N HIS A 128 -11.07 -0.89 -7.85
CA HIS A 128 -12.35 -0.30 -7.53
C HIS A 128 -13.19 -1.22 -6.64
N ASN A 129 -13.39 -2.48 -7.03
CA ASN A 129 -14.14 -3.47 -6.26
C ASN A 129 -13.48 -3.77 -4.92
N GLY A 130 -12.14 -3.84 -4.87
CA GLY A 130 -11.39 -4.02 -3.62
C GLY A 130 -11.60 -2.89 -2.63
N HIS A 131 -11.70 -1.64 -3.10
CA HIS A 131 -12.07 -0.50 -2.25
C HIS A 131 -13.49 -0.60 -1.70
N LEU A 132 -14.47 -0.98 -2.54
CA LEU A 132 -15.84 -1.21 -2.09
C LEU A 132 -15.91 -2.35 -1.06
N PHE A 133 -15.14 -3.42 -1.30
CA PHE A 133 -15.00 -4.53 -0.35
C PHE A 133 -14.49 -4.08 1.01
N GLY A 134 -13.42 -3.25 1.01
CA GLY A 134 -12.80 -2.74 2.22
C GLY A 134 -13.73 -1.83 3.04
N ARG A 135 -14.66 -1.14 2.37
CA ARG A 135 -15.75 -0.41 3.02
C ARG A 135 -16.87 -1.31 3.54
N GLY A 136 -16.81 -2.60 3.24
CA GLY A 136 -17.83 -3.58 3.59
C GLY A 136 -19.10 -3.43 2.77
N GLN A 137 -19.00 -2.89 1.56
CA GLN A 137 -20.08 -2.98 0.58
C GLN A 137 -20.10 -4.39 -0.03
N PRO A 138 -21.28 -4.93 -0.37
CA PRO A 138 -21.35 -6.18 -1.12
C PRO A 138 -20.77 -5.97 -2.51
N ILE A 139 -19.98 -6.93 -2.96
CA ILE A 139 -19.46 -6.96 -4.32
C ILE A 139 -19.81 -8.31 -4.91
N GLU A 140 -20.24 -8.27 -6.16
CA GLU A 140 -20.62 -9.43 -6.94
C GLU A 140 -19.47 -9.83 -7.86
N PHE A 141 -19.15 -11.12 -7.86
CA PHE A 141 -18.17 -11.70 -8.77
C PHE A 141 -18.78 -12.92 -9.45
N ILE A 142 -18.48 -13.10 -10.73
CA ILE A 142 -18.84 -14.31 -11.45
C ILE A 142 -17.68 -15.29 -11.28
N LEU A 143 -17.90 -16.34 -10.49
CA LEU A 143 -16.93 -17.42 -10.31
C LEU A 143 -17.55 -18.70 -10.87
N GLU A 144 -16.88 -19.33 -11.84
CA GLU A 144 -17.40 -20.53 -12.53
C GLU A 144 -18.80 -20.30 -13.15
N GLY A 145 -19.02 -19.12 -13.73
CA GLY A 145 -20.31 -18.74 -14.32
C GLY A 145 -21.43 -18.47 -13.31
N LYS A 146 -21.17 -18.56 -12.00
CA LYS A 146 -22.16 -18.32 -10.94
C LYS A 146 -21.88 -16.99 -10.23
N PRO A 147 -22.88 -16.10 -10.08
CA PRO A 147 -22.72 -14.90 -9.30
C PRO A 147 -22.53 -15.25 -7.82
N ARG A 148 -21.49 -14.69 -7.20
CA ARG A 148 -21.18 -14.82 -5.78
C ARG A 148 -21.04 -13.43 -5.19
N ILE A 149 -21.87 -13.15 -4.20
CA ILE A 149 -21.78 -11.92 -3.41
C ILE A 149 -20.87 -12.18 -2.22
N ARG A 150 -19.84 -11.36 -2.07
CA ARG A 150 -18.96 -11.37 -0.89
C ARG A 150 -19.00 -10.01 -0.23
N ARG A 151 -18.94 -10.02 1.11
CA ARG A 151 -18.87 -8.84 1.95
C ARG A 151 -17.83 -9.07 3.04
N MET A 152 -17.00 -8.07 3.29
CA MET A 152 -16.02 -8.12 4.37
C MET A 152 -16.75 -8.11 5.73
N LYS A 153 -16.43 -9.10 6.58
CA LYS A 153 -16.97 -9.21 7.95
C LYS A 153 -16.53 -8.00 8.79
N PHE A 154 -17.34 -7.64 9.79
CA PHE A 154 -17.11 -6.48 10.67
C PHE A 154 -15.72 -6.50 11.33
N TRP A 155 -15.28 -7.66 11.81
CA TRP A 155 -13.95 -7.85 12.40
C TRP A 155 -12.80 -7.51 11.44
N GLY A 156 -12.90 -7.91 10.18
CA GLY A 156 -11.90 -7.56 9.16
C GLY A 156 -11.85 -6.06 8.88
N ARG A 157 -12.94 -5.35 9.14
CA ARG A 157 -13.03 -3.88 8.96
C ARG A 157 -12.43 -3.12 10.15
N LEU A 158 -12.59 -3.67 11.36
CA LEU A 158 -12.05 -3.12 12.61
C LEU A 158 -10.53 -3.26 12.69
N VAL A 159 -10.00 -4.42 12.25
CA VAL A 159 -8.56 -4.65 12.18
C VAL A 159 -8.00 -3.95 10.95
N LYS A 160 -8.07 -2.62 10.92
CA LYS A 160 -7.23 -1.85 10.02
C LYS A 160 -5.79 -2.21 10.36
N ARG A 161 -5.04 -2.68 9.37
CA ARG A 161 -3.62 -3.09 9.50
C ARG A 161 -2.80 -2.09 10.32
N GLN A 162 -3.06 -0.78 10.13
CA GLN A 162 -2.42 0.30 10.86
C GLN A 162 -2.75 0.34 12.36
N VAL A 163 -4.00 0.05 12.76
CA VAL A 163 -4.40 0.02 14.17
C VAL A 163 -3.68 -1.11 14.90
N PHE A 164 -3.59 -2.28 14.27
CA PHE A 164 -2.88 -3.42 14.83
C PHE A 164 -1.39 -3.14 15.07
N PHE A 165 -0.71 -2.51 14.10
CA PHE A 165 0.69 -2.14 14.26
C PHE A 165 0.91 -1.08 15.34
N ASN A 166 0.08 -0.04 15.36
CA ASN A 166 0.15 1.00 16.39
C ASN A 166 -0.09 0.42 17.79
N PHE A 167 -0.97 -0.58 17.92
CA PHE A 167 -1.22 -1.26 19.18
C PHE A 167 0.01 -2.01 19.71
N ILE A 168 0.76 -2.70 18.84
CA ILE A 168 1.98 -3.40 19.24
C ILE A 168 3.08 -2.43 19.67
N ILE A 169 3.26 -1.33 18.92
CA ILE A 169 4.20 -0.27 19.30
C ILE A 169 3.82 0.32 20.66
N LEU A 170 2.52 0.55 20.89
CA LEU A 170 2.01 1.07 22.16
C LEU A 170 2.32 0.12 23.34
N ILE A 171 2.20 -1.20 23.14
CA ILE A 171 2.56 -2.18 24.17
C ILE A 171 4.04 -2.03 24.57
N PHE A 172 4.96 -2.04 23.60
CA PHE A 172 6.39 -1.87 23.89
C PHE A 172 6.68 -0.54 24.59
N ALA A 173 6.08 0.56 24.10
CA ALA A 173 6.25 1.88 24.71
C ALA A 173 5.78 1.90 26.19
N ILE A 174 4.62 1.31 26.48
CA ILE A 174 4.10 1.21 27.86
C ILE A 174 5.07 0.38 28.72
N MET A 175 5.59 -0.73 28.20
CA MET A 175 6.54 -1.56 28.94
C MET A 175 7.82 -0.78 29.29
N TYR A 176 8.39 -0.01 28.35
CA TYR A 176 9.58 0.80 28.64
C TYR A 176 9.29 1.94 29.62
N ILE A 177 8.12 2.59 29.53
CA ILE A 177 7.70 3.61 30.50
C ILE A 177 7.56 2.99 31.89
N ALA A 178 6.93 1.81 32.01
CA ALA A 178 6.77 1.12 33.28
C ALA A 178 8.13 0.80 33.93
N VAL A 179 9.09 0.31 33.14
CA VAL A 179 10.46 0.06 33.61
C VAL A 179 11.12 1.36 34.11
N LEU A 180 11.01 2.47 33.36
CA LEU A 180 11.57 3.74 33.79
C LEU A 180 10.93 4.27 35.08
N VAL A 181 9.61 4.15 35.22
CA VAL A 181 8.89 4.57 36.43
C VAL A 181 9.34 3.75 37.63
N ILE A 182 9.51 2.43 37.48
CA ILE A 182 10.00 1.55 38.55
C ILE A 182 11.42 1.95 38.99
N GLU A 183 12.28 2.34 38.06
CA GLU A 183 13.67 2.70 38.39
C GLU A 183 13.79 4.09 39.06
N ILE A 184 12.82 4.98 38.84
CA ILE A 184 12.79 6.33 39.42
C ILE A 184 12.23 6.35 40.86
N ILE A 185 11.31 5.44 41.19
CA ILE A 185 10.63 5.34 42.49
C ILE A 185 11.48 4.56 43.49
#